data_AF-D5U8X8-F1
#
_entry.id   AF-D5U8X8-F1
#
_cell.length_a   1.000
_cell.length_b   1.000
_cell.length_c   1.000
_cell.angle_alpha   90.00
_cell.angle_beta   90.00
_cell.angle_gamma   90.00
#
_symmetry.space_group_name_H-M   'P 1'
#
loop_
_entity.id
_entity.type
_entity.pdbx_description
1 polymer ?
#
loop_
_entity_poly.entity_id
_entity_poly.type
_entity_poly.pdbx_seq_one_letter_code
_entity_poly.pdbx_strand_id
1 'polypeptide(L)'
;MSKKISTIFLTLFLVGILSVSCSSKQDPKGIEQYNGNSYVSAESYTVEQLGTGYLWISVKDSKVGISASADNANEPTYEGYFSVTGSGTDYSFSNPDTQGTPNAIVGTLKFSDNSVTLNFTKNTVMPSIENTDIVCNKK
;
A
#
# COMPACT_ATOMS: atom_id res chain seq x y z
N MET A 1 25.32 77.23 18.86
CA MET A 1 25.12 75.98 19.65
C MET A 1 24.29 75.02 18.82
N SER A 2 24.93 74.08 18.12
CA SER A 2 24.27 73.05 17.33
C SER A 2 24.39 71.71 18.07
N LYS A 3 23.24 71.17 18.48
CA LYS A 3 23.10 69.89 19.18
C LYS A 3 23.29 68.72 18.21
N LYS A 4 23.96 67.69 18.71
CA LYS A 4 24.25 66.40 18.07
C LYS A 4 23.06 65.43 18.14
N ILE A 5 23.24 64.29 17.46
CA ILE A 5 22.66 62.93 17.67
C ILE A 5 21.41 62.70 16.79
N SER A 6 21.52 62.03 15.63
CA SER A 6 21.77 60.59 15.40
C SER A 6 20.67 59.69 15.96
N THR A 7 19.70 59.30 15.14
CA THR A 7 18.96 58.04 15.34
C THR A 7 18.51 57.50 13.99
N ILE A 8 18.97 56.30 13.70
CA ILE A 8 18.77 55.50 12.49
C ILE A 8 17.51 54.64 12.64
N PHE A 9 16.77 54.56 11.53
CA PHE A 9 15.87 53.52 11.00
C PHE A 9 15.58 52.25 11.83
N LEU A 10 14.29 51.88 11.94
CA LEU A 10 13.81 50.47 11.89
C LEU A 10 12.28 50.47 11.67
N THR A 11 11.80 50.29 10.43
CA THR A 11 11.07 49.10 9.91
C THR A 11 9.78 48.73 10.68
N LEU A 12 8.67 48.34 10.07
CA LEU A 12 8.52 47.46 8.91
C LEU A 12 7.07 47.65 8.40
N PHE A 13 6.92 48.06 7.13
CA PHE A 13 5.61 48.09 6.50
C PHE A 13 5.09 46.65 6.38
N LEU A 14 3.89 46.45 6.94
CA LEU A 14 3.11 45.24 6.93
C LEU A 14 2.62 44.95 5.50
N VAL A 15 3.47 44.37 4.66
CA VAL A 15 3.05 43.85 3.35
C VAL A 15 2.66 42.40 3.54
N GLY A 16 1.35 42.18 3.69
CA GLY A 16 0.73 40.87 3.64
C GLY A 16 0.99 40.24 2.28
N ILE A 17 2.02 39.41 2.20
CA ILE A 17 2.04 38.31 1.24
C ILE A 17 1.09 37.26 1.79
N LEU A 18 -0.14 37.26 1.26
CA LEU A 18 -0.95 36.05 1.19
C LEU A 18 -0.14 35.04 0.37
N SER A 19 0.79 34.35 1.02
CA SER A 19 1.32 33.09 0.54
C SER A 19 0.14 32.14 0.55
N VAL A 20 -0.59 32.13 -0.57
CA VAL A 20 -1.34 30.98 -1.01
C VAL A 20 -0.31 29.87 -1.01
N SER A 21 -0.25 29.10 0.08
CA SER A 21 0.55 27.88 0.15
C SER A 21 0.04 27.03 -0.98
N CYS A 22 0.78 27.05 -2.07
CA CYS A 22 0.64 26.14 -3.18
C CYS A 22 0.71 24.76 -2.53
N SER A 23 -0.44 24.10 -2.40
CA SER A 23 -0.53 22.74 -1.93
C SER A 23 0.43 21.96 -2.81
N SER A 24 1.60 21.62 -2.28
CA SER A 24 2.54 20.77 -2.99
C SER A 24 1.75 19.52 -3.26
N LYS A 25 1.37 19.30 -4.53
CA LYS A 25 0.88 18.01 -4.99
C LYS A 25 2.05 17.08 -4.79
N GLN A 26 2.17 16.56 -3.58
CA GLN A 26 3.09 15.51 -3.24
C GLN A 26 2.70 14.39 -4.19
N ASP A 27 3.62 14.01 -5.08
CA ASP A 27 3.39 12.88 -5.96
C ASP A 27 2.89 11.72 -5.09
N PRO A 28 1.80 11.05 -5.49
CA PRO A 28 1.23 9.99 -4.67
C PRO A 28 2.34 8.95 -4.44
N LYS A 29 2.67 8.72 -3.16
CA LYS A 29 3.74 7.79 -2.77
C LYS A 29 3.48 6.42 -3.43
N GLY A 30 4.57 5.74 -3.79
CA GLY A 30 4.50 4.39 -4.32
C GLY A 30 4.23 3.39 -3.21
N ILE A 31 4.30 2.10 -3.55
CA ILE A 31 4.03 1.00 -2.62
C ILE A 31 5.02 0.99 -1.43
N GLU A 32 6.18 1.63 -1.57
CA GLU A 32 7.20 1.75 -0.51
C GLU A 32 6.68 2.40 0.78
N GLN A 33 5.61 3.18 0.71
CA GLN A 33 4.99 3.77 1.91
C GLN A 33 4.41 2.71 2.87
N TYR A 34 4.19 1.49 2.39
CA TYR A 34 3.68 0.36 3.19
C TYR A 34 4.78 -0.64 3.59
N ASN A 35 6.05 -0.40 3.23
CA ASN A 35 7.16 -1.31 3.57
C ASN A 35 7.22 -1.61 5.08
N GLY A 36 7.36 -2.89 5.42
CA GLY A 36 7.40 -3.40 6.79
C GLY A 36 6.02 -3.72 7.38
N ASN A 37 4.93 -3.44 6.67
CA ASN A 37 3.59 -3.85 7.12
C ASN A 37 3.27 -5.26 6.65
N SER A 38 2.59 -6.02 7.52
CA SER A 38 1.90 -7.26 7.19
C SER A 38 0.42 -7.17 7.52
N TYR A 39 -0.38 -7.92 6.77
CA TYR A 39 -1.83 -7.92 6.81
C TYR A 39 -2.34 -9.34 6.72
N VAL A 40 -3.44 -9.65 7.43
CA VAL A 40 -4.05 -10.97 7.40
C VAL A 40 -5.57 -10.88 7.28
N SER A 41 -6.18 -11.78 6.51
CA SER A 41 -7.63 -11.87 6.39
C SER A 41 -8.28 -12.21 7.73
N ALA A 42 -9.44 -11.60 8.01
CA ALA A 42 -10.22 -11.92 9.20
C ALA A 42 -10.85 -13.32 9.11
N GLU A 43 -11.21 -13.73 7.90
CA GLU A 43 -11.83 -15.01 7.59
C GLU A 43 -10.84 -15.91 6.84
N SER A 44 -11.03 -17.22 6.98
CA SER A 44 -10.30 -18.22 6.21
C SER A 44 -11.04 -18.53 4.91
N TYR A 45 -10.28 -18.84 3.86
CA TYR A 45 -10.78 -19.23 2.55
C TYR A 45 -10.38 -20.67 2.25
N THR A 46 -11.29 -21.41 1.63
CA THR A 46 -11.05 -22.80 1.23
C THR A 46 -10.69 -22.85 -0.24
N VAL A 47 -9.50 -23.39 -0.52
CA VAL A 47 -9.08 -23.85 -1.84
C VAL A 47 -9.25 -25.37 -1.86
N GLU A 48 -9.97 -25.90 -2.84
CA GLU A 48 -10.22 -27.34 -2.96
C GLU A 48 -8.93 -28.19 -2.92
N GLN A 49 -7.84 -27.66 -3.45
CA GLN A 49 -6.55 -28.34 -3.59
C GLN A 49 -5.53 -28.01 -2.49
N LEU A 50 -5.71 -26.90 -1.75
CA LEU A 50 -4.74 -26.42 -0.74
C LEU A 50 -5.32 -26.41 0.68
N GLY A 51 -6.60 -26.69 0.84
CA GLY A 51 -7.29 -26.66 2.12
C GLY A 51 -7.80 -25.27 2.51
N THR A 52 -8.11 -25.12 3.80
CA THR A 52 -8.63 -23.86 4.36
C THR A 52 -7.50 -23.08 5.04
N GLY A 53 -7.38 -21.80 4.73
CA GLY A 53 -6.35 -20.94 5.32
C GLY A 53 -6.68 -19.45 5.24
N TYR A 54 -5.96 -18.66 6.01
CA TYR A 54 -5.98 -17.22 6.00
C TYR A 54 -5.02 -16.67 4.95
N LEU A 55 -5.43 -15.59 4.30
CA LEU A 55 -4.60 -14.92 3.33
C LEU A 55 -3.73 -13.88 4.05
N TRP A 56 -2.43 -13.98 3.83
CA TRP A 56 -1.43 -13.06 4.34
C TRP A 56 -0.84 -12.23 3.22
N ILE A 57 -0.65 -10.94 3.48
CA ILE A 57 -0.05 -9.98 2.56
C ILE A 57 1.05 -9.23 3.31
N SER A 58 2.24 -9.13 2.72
CA SER A 58 3.36 -8.37 3.28
C SER A 58 3.93 -7.44 2.23
N VAL A 59 4.36 -6.25 2.65
CA VAL A 59 5.04 -5.30 1.78
C VAL A 59 6.48 -5.13 2.25
N LYS A 60 7.42 -5.43 1.36
CA LYS A 60 8.86 -5.35 1.66
C LYS A 60 9.63 -4.98 0.40
N ASP A 61 10.62 -4.11 0.55
CA ASP A 61 11.50 -3.65 -0.54
C ASP A 61 10.70 -3.18 -1.78
N SER A 62 9.59 -2.48 -1.53
CA SER A 62 8.65 -1.97 -2.54
C SER A 62 7.99 -3.06 -3.39
N LYS A 63 7.84 -4.26 -2.82
CA LYS A 63 7.19 -5.42 -3.44
C LYS A 63 6.17 -6.03 -2.49
N VAL A 64 5.27 -6.83 -3.04
CA VAL A 64 4.21 -7.51 -2.30
C VAL A 64 4.46 -9.01 -2.27
N GLY A 65 4.35 -9.60 -1.09
CA GLY A 65 4.26 -11.04 -0.89
C GLY A 65 2.82 -11.42 -0.54
N ILE A 66 2.31 -12.51 -1.13
CA ILE A 66 1.02 -13.09 -0.77
C ILE A 66 1.24 -14.56 -0.43
N SER A 67 0.67 -15.02 0.68
CA SER A 67 0.74 -16.42 1.11
C SER A 67 -0.56 -16.85 1.77
N ALA A 68 -0.82 -18.15 1.80
CA ALA A 68 -1.89 -18.74 2.59
C ALA A 68 -1.30 -19.46 3.81
N SER A 69 -1.93 -19.32 4.97
CA SER A 69 -1.49 -19.97 6.21
C SER A 69 -2.67 -20.52 6.99
N ALA A 70 -2.51 -21.64 7.68
CA ALA A 70 -3.53 -22.13 8.62
C ALA A 70 -3.64 -21.25 9.89
N ASP A 71 -2.65 -20.39 10.12
CA ASP A 71 -2.55 -19.51 11.29
C ASP A 71 -2.74 -18.04 10.89
N ASN A 72 -3.56 -17.29 11.64
CA ASN A 72 -3.75 -15.85 11.49
C ASN A 72 -3.12 -15.03 12.62
N ALA A 73 -2.42 -15.66 13.56
CA ALA A 73 -1.70 -15.00 14.64
C ALA A 73 -0.25 -14.71 14.26
N ASN A 74 0.42 -15.66 13.60
CA ASN A 74 1.83 -15.57 13.25
C ASN A 74 2.02 -15.45 11.73
N GLU A 75 2.82 -14.47 11.30
CA GLU A 75 3.11 -14.22 9.89
C GLU A 75 3.90 -15.40 9.28
N PRO A 76 3.48 -15.95 8.13
CA PRO A 76 4.16 -17.04 7.48
C PRO A 76 5.42 -16.57 6.74
N THR A 77 6.27 -17.52 6.36
CA THR A 77 7.30 -17.25 5.35
C THR A 77 6.63 -17.10 3.97
N TYR A 78 7.08 -16.11 3.20
CA TYR A 78 6.61 -15.87 1.84
C TYR A 78 7.57 -16.53 0.85
N GLU A 79 7.01 -17.31 -0.09
CA GLU A 79 7.77 -17.96 -1.18
C GLU A 79 8.32 -16.96 -2.21
N GLY A 80 7.76 -15.75 -2.26
CA GLY A 80 8.21 -14.73 -3.20
C GLY A 80 7.57 -13.37 -2.98
N TYR A 81 8.21 -12.37 -3.57
CA TYR A 81 7.76 -10.98 -3.63
C TYR A 81 7.71 -10.51 -5.08
N PHE A 82 6.62 -9.88 -5.47
CA PHE A 82 6.39 -9.40 -6.83
C PHE A 82 6.14 -7.89 -6.86
N SER A 83 6.45 -7.29 -8.00
CA SER A 83 6.20 -5.86 -8.23
C SER A 83 4.72 -5.61 -8.49
N VAL A 84 4.24 -4.44 -8.07
CA VAL A 84 2.88 -3.96 -8.33
C VAL A 84 2.93 -2.66 -9.12
N THR A 85 1.86 -2.37 -9.86
CA THR A 85 1.71 -1.12 -10.62
C THR A 85 0.56 -0.31 -10.04
N GLY A 86 0.81 0.96 -9.70
CA GLY A 86 -0.18 1.84 -9.10
C GLY A 86 0.46 2.94 -8.28
N SER A 87 -0.35 3.72 -7.56
CA SER A 87 0.10 4.85 -6.74
C SER A 87 -0.94 5.18 -5.67
N GLY A 88 -0.51 5.76 -4.55
CA GLY A 88 -1.42 6.14 -3.48
C GLY A 88 -1.97 4.91 -2.75
N THR A 89 -3.25 4.61 -2.93
CA THR A 89 -3.92 3.49 -2.27
C THR A 89 -4.23 2.33 -3.21
N ASP A 90 -4.13 2.53 -4.52
CA ASP A 90 -4.67 1.60 -5.50
C ASP A 90 -3.54 1.03 -6.37
N TYR A 91 -3.38 -0.29 -6.32
CA TYR A 91 -2.36 -1.05 -7.03
C TYR A 91 -2.96 -2.26 -7.75
N SER A 92 -2.26 -2.74 -8.76
CA SER A 92 -2.58 -3.95 -9.51
C SER A 92 -1.34 -4.82 -9.73
N PHE A 93 -1.57 -6.11 -9.95
CA PHE A 93 -0.52 -7.08 -10.23
C PHE A 93 -0.99 -8.11 -11.25
N SER A 94 -0.02 -8.73 -11.92
CA SER A 94 -0.23 -9.85 -12.83
C SER A 94 0.96 -10.79 -12.74
N ASN A 95 0.72 -11.99 -12.23
CA ASN A 95 1.74 -13.01 -11.98
C ASN A 95 1.43 -14.29 -12.77
N PRO A 96 2.46 -15.10 -13.08
CA PRO A 96 2.24 -16.45 -13.56
C PRO A 96 1.71 -17.36 -12.45
N ASP A 97 1.10 -18.48 -12.83
CA ASP A 97 0.79 -19.57 -11.89
C ASP A 97 2.03 -20.47 -11.65
N THR A 98 1.84 -21.53 -10.86
CA THR A 98 2.91 -22.50 -10.55
C THR A 98 3.42 -23.28 -11.77
N GLN A 99 2.66 -23.30 -12.88
CA GLN A 99 3.09 -23.89 -14.15
C GLN A 99 3.77 -22.87 -15.07
N GLY A 100 3.91 -21.61 -14.63
CA GLY A 100 4.52 -20.54 -15.40
C GLY A 100 3.58 -19.90 -16.42
N THR A 101 2.27 -20.18 -16.38
CA THR A 101 1.29 -19.60 -17.31
C THR A 101 1.21 -18.09 -17.11
N PRO A 102 1.59 -17.24 -18.07
CA PRO A 102 1.60 -15.79 -17.87
C PRO A 102 0.19 -15.23 -17.61
N ASN A 103 0.10 -14.21 -16.76
CA ASN A 103 -1.16 -13.53 -16.41
C ASN A 103 -2.26 -14.49 -15.92
N ALA A 104 -1.87 -15.50 -15.12
CA ALA A 104 -2.78 -16.49 -14.57
C ALA A 104 -3.37 -16.07 -13.21
N ILE A 105 -2.65 -15.20 -12.49
CA ILE A 105 -3.08 -14.63 -11.22
C ILE A 105 -3.00 -13.10 -11.35
N VAL A 106 -4.16 -12.47 -11.49
CA VAL A 106 -4.32 -11.03 -11.71
C VAL A 106 -5.24 -10.48 -10.63
N GLY A 107 -4.88 -9.33 -10.08
CA GLY A 107 -5.70 -8.71 -9.05
C GLY A 107 -5.32 -7.28 -8.75
N THR A 108 -6.08 -6.71 -7.82
CA THR A 108 -5.90 -5.36 -7.31
C THR A 108 -5.72 -5.37 -5.80
N LEU A 109 -4.96 -4.41 -5.30
CA LEU A 109 -4.75 -4.15 -3.89
C LEU A 109 -5.21 -2.73 -3.62
N LYS A 110 -6.11 -2.55 -2.66
CA LYS A 110 -6.56 -1.25 -2.19
C LYS A 110 -6.21 -1.07 -0.72
N PHE A 111 -5.24 -0.22 -0.45
CA PHE A 111 -4.78 0.06 0.90
C PHE A 111 -5.64 1.11 1.59
N SER A 112 -5.79 0.94 2.89
CA SER A 112 -6.25 1.95 3.85
C SER A 112 -5.21 2.08 4.97
N ASP A 113 -5.49 2.91 5.97
CA ASP A 113 -4.59 3.10 7.11
C ASP A 113 -4.30 1.78 7.86
N ASN A 114 -5.30 0.90 7.96
CA ASN A 114 -5.24 -0.31 8.80
C ASN A 114 -5.57 -1.61 8.07
N SER A 115 -5.82 -1.56 6.76
CA SER A 115 -6.15 -2.75 5.99
C SER A 115 -5.68 -2.66 4.55
N VAL A 116 -5.68 -3.80 3.88
CA VAL A 116 -5.59 -3.90 2.43
C VAL A 116 -6.73 -4.80 1.95
N THR A 117 -7.48 -4.33 0.96
CA THR A 117 -8.46 -5.15 0.26
C THR A 117 -7.80 -5.72 -0.99
N LEU A 118 -7.78 -7.05 -1.08
CA LEU A 118 -7.36 -7.78 -2.26
C LEU A 118 -8.59 -8.23 -3.05
N ASN A 119 -8.56 -8.04 -4.36
CA ASN A 119 -9.55 -8.60 -5.27
C ASN A 119 -8.82 -9.30 -6.42
N PHE A 120 -9.06 -10.60 -6.59
CA PHE A 120 -8.56 -11.32 -7.76
C PHE A 120 -9.53 -11.15 -8.91
N THR A 121 -9.10 -10.55 -10.01
CA THR A 121 -9.90 -10.48 -11.25
C THR A 121 -9.70 -11.72 -12.12
N LYS A 122 -8.63 -12.47 -11.89
CA LYS A 122 -8.36 -13.78 -12.47
C LYS A 122 -7.44 -14.57 -11.53
N ASN A 123 -7.75 -15.82 -11.26
CA ASN A 123 -6.96 -16.72 -10.44
C ASN A 123 -7.20 -18.18 -10.86
N THR A 124 -6.37 -18.69 -11.76
CA THR A 124 -6.49 -20.08 -12.24
C THR A 124 -6.24 -21.12 -11.16
N VAL A 125 -5.60 -20.75 -10.05
CA VAL A 125 -5.30 -21.65 -8.92
C VAL A 125 -6.45 -21.70 -7.92
N MET A 126 -7.15 -20.58 -7.71
CA MET A 126 -8.32 -20.49 -6.82
C MET A 126 -9.43 -19.66 -7.47
N PRO A 127 -10.15 -20.21 -8.48
CA PRO A 127 -11.19 -19.47 -9.18
C PRO A 127 -12.37 -19.07 -8.30
N SER A 128 -12.60 -19.79 -7.20
CA SER A 128 -13.73 -19.59 -6.28
C SER A 128 -13.73 -18.25 -5.54
N ILE A 129 -12.58 -17.57 -5.47
CA ILE A 129 -12.45 -16.26 -4.81
C ILE A 129 -12.30 -15.10 -5.80
N GLU A 130 -12.38 -15.37 -7.10
CA GLU A 130 -12.38 -14.31 -8.09
C GLU A 130 -13.55 -13.34 -7.85
N ASN A 131 -13.31 -12.05 -8.08
CA ASN A 131 -14.27 -10.97 -7.89
C ASN A 131 -14.84 -10.88 -6.46
N THR A 132 -14.14 -11.44 -5.48
CA THR A 132 -14.46 -11.31 -4.06
C THR A 132 -13.46 -10.37 -3.39
N ASP A 133 -13.97 -9.40 -2.64
CA ASP A 133 -13.14 -8.51 -1.83
C ASP A 133 -12.69 -9.22 -0.56
N ILE A 134 -11.38 -9.45 -0.46
CA ILE A 134 -10.72 -10.06 0.68
C ILE A 134 -10.06 -8.95 1.50
N VAL A 135 -10.66 -8.62 2.64
CA VAL A 135 -10.12 -7.60 3.55
C VAL A 135 -9.10 -8.24 4.49
N CYS A 136 -7.85 -7.80 4.37
CA CYS A 136 -6.76 -8.18 5.26
C CYS A 136 -6.43 -7.01 6.20
N ASN A 137 -6.53 -7.24 7.51
CA ASN A 137 -6.25 -6.23 8.53
C ASN A 137 -4.77 -6.24 8.88
N LYS A 138 -4.21 -5.06 9.14
CA LYS A 138 -2.83 -4.88 9.56
C LYS A 138 -2.57 -5.63 10.88
N LYS A 139 -1.41 -6.28 10.97
CA LYS A 139 -0.94 -6.98 12.18
C LYS A 139 0.01 -6.16 13.02
#